data_AF-A0A0R2NBG5-F1
#
_entry.id   AF-A0A0R2NBG5-F1
#
_cell.length_a   1.000
_cell.length_b   1.000
_cell.length_c   1.000
_cell.angle_alpha   90.00
_cell.angle_beta   90.00
_cell.angle_gamma   90.00
#
_symmetry.space_group_name_H-M   'P 1'
#
loop_
_entity.id
_entity.type
_entity.pdbx_description
1 polymer ?
#
loop_
_entity_poly.entity_id
_entity_poly.type
_entity_poly.pdbx_seq_one_letter_code
_entity_poly.pdbx_strand_id
1 'polypeptide(L)'
;MGVSGRQIGPTKIIEVEVENVAELQAAVASRVDIIMFDTQTPAMVKQWRTLVPPTIKVEVSGGMTPATLASYAHTGVDYTSLGYLTHSVTALDLAFDLLDK
;
A
#
# COMPACT_ATOMS: atom_id res chain seq x y z
N MET A 1 22.78 6.55 3.62
CA MET A 1 23.27 5.17 3.41
C MET A 1 22.17 4.42 2.70
N GLY A 2 22.41 3.95 1.47
CA GLY A 2 21.38 3.32 0.64
C GLY A 2 21.01 1.94 1.17
N VAL A 3 19.71 1.66 1.25
CA VAL A 3 19.19 0.35 1.64
C VAL A 3 19.49 -0.64 0.51
N SER A 4 20.67 -1.26 0.54
CA SER A 4 21.03 -2.29 -0.43
C SER A 4 20.39 -3.63 -0.01
N GLY A 5 19.12 -3.82 -0.35
CA GLY A 5 18.40 -5.09 -0.15
C GLY A 5 19.09 -6.32 -0.74
N ARG A 6 20.08 -6.12 -1.61
CA ARG A 6 20.88 -7.19 -2.22
C ARG A 6 21.66 -8.06 -1.24
N GLN A 7 21.82 -7.65 0.02
CA GLN A 7 22.52 -8.46 1.03
C GLN A 7 21.64 -9.53 1.70
N ILE A 8 20.30 -9.36 1.73
CA ILE A 8 19.39 -10.31 2.39
C ILE A 8 18.85 -11.41 1.46
N GLY A 9 19.33 -11.41 0.21
CA GLY A 9 19.01 -12.42 -0.80
C GLY A 9 18.18 -11.85 -1.97
N PRO A 10 18.41 -12.32 -3.21
CA PRO A 10 17.88 -11.72 -4.43
C PRO A 10 16.36 -11.91 -4.62
N THR A 11 15.70 -12.70 -3.79
CA THR A 11 14.26 -13.00 -3.89
C THR A 11 13.42 -12.23 -2.87
N LYS A 12 14.04 -11.35 -2.06
CA LYS A 12 13.33 -10.54 -1.07
C LYS A 12 12.95 -9.20 -1.69
N ILE A 13 11.68 -8.86 -1.52
CA ILE A 13 11.13 -7.55 -1.89
C ILE A 13 11.48 -6.57 -0.76
N ILE A 14 12.01 -5.41 -1.12
CA ILE A 14 12.22 -4.29 -0.21
C ILE A 14 11.14 -3.25 -0.45
N GLU A 15 10.38 -3.01 0.60
CA GLU A 15 9.39 -1.95 0.66
C GLU A 15 9.84 -0.88 1.66
N VAL A 16 9.60 0.39 1.32
CA VAL A 16 9.86 1.53 2.22
C VAL A 16 8.62 2.40 2.28
N GLU A 17 8.14 2.63 3.50
CA GLU A 17 7.08 3.58 3.81
C GLU A 17 7.65 5.00 3.93
N VAL A 18 6.91 5.98 3.41
CA VAL A 18 7.31 7.39 3.41
C VAL A 18 6.14 8.30 3.79
N GLU A 19 6.44 9.31 4.60
CA GLU A 19 5.48 10.29 5.11
C GLU A 19 5.68 11.69 4.50
N ASN A 20 6.82 11.93 3.84
CA ASN A 20 7.13 13.22 3.22
C ASN A 20 7.98 13.10 1.94
N VAL A 21 8.10 14.22 1.21
CA VAL A 21 8.80 14.28 -0.08
C VAL A 21 10.29 14.00 0.04
N ALA A 22 10.93 14.34 1.16
CA ALA A 22 12.37 14.09 1.34
C ALA A 22 12.65 12.59 1.47
N GLU A 23 11.83 11.87 2.23
CA GLU A 23 11.87 10.42 2.33
C GLU A 23 11.56 9.74 1.00
N LEU A 24 10.52 10.22 0.28
CA LEU A 24 10.19 9.74 -1.06
C LEU A 24 11.39 9.82 -2.01
N GLN A 25 12.07 10.97 -2.03
CA GLN A 25 13.26 11.16 -2.86
C GLN A 25 14.40 10.21 -2.46
N ALA A 26 14.60 10.00 -1.16
CA ALA A 26 15.60 9.05 -0.66
C ALA A 26 15.26 7.59 -1.03
N ALA A 27 13.99 7.21 -0.96
CA ALA A 27 13.52 5.87 -1.34
C ALA A 27 13.68 5.62 -2.85
N VAL A 28 13.31 6.59 -3.69
CA VAL A 28 13.53 6.55 -5.14
C VAL A 28 15.02 6.41 -5.47
N ALA A 29 15.87 7.21 -4.83
CA ALA A 29 17.32 7.14 -5.02
C ALA A 29 17.91 5.78 -4.60
N SER A 30 17.27 5.12 -3.62
CA SER A 30 17.68 3.80 -3.12
C SER A 30 17.24 2.63 -4.00
N ARG A 31 16.37 2.87 -4.99
CA ARG A 31 15.90 1.86 -5.97
C ARG A 31 15.28 0.62 -5.29
N VAL A 32 14.42 0.87 -4.30
CA VAL A 32 13.62 -0.17 -3.65
C VAL A 32 12.57 -0.73 -4.62
N ASP A 33 12.00 -1.89 -4.28
CA ASP A 33 11.01 -2.55 -5.14
C ASP A 33 9.64 -1.86 -5.04
N ILE A 34 9.26 -1.44 -3.82
CA ILE A 34 7.97 -0.81 -3.51
C ILE A 34 8.19 0.41 -2.61
N ILE A 35 7.42 1.47 -2.87
CA ILE A 35 7.29 2.61 -1.97
C ILE A 35 5.83 2.72 -1.53
N MET A 36 5.60 2.72 -0.22
CA MET A 36 4.29 2.94 0.38
C MET A 36 4.15 4.41 0.79
N PHE A 37 3.07 5.07 0.36
CA PHE A 37 2.72 6.40 0.82
C PHE A 37 1.81 6.30 2.04
N ASP A 38 2.30 6.71 3.21
CA ASP A 38 1.51 6.64 4.43
C ASP A 38 0.47 7.77 4.49
N THR A 39 -0.81 7.39 4.55
CA THR A 39 -1.94 8.26 4.90
C THR A 39 -2.02 9.55 4.08
N GLN A 40 -1.65 9.50 2.79
CA GLN A 40 -1.68 10.65 1.89
C GLN A 40 -3.04 10.86 1.22
N THR A 41 -3.41 12.11 0.98
CA THR A 41 -4.64 12.45 0.23
C THR A 41 -4.52 12.03 -1.25
N PRO A 42 -5.63 11.74 -1.97
CA PRO A 42 -5.56 11.34 -3.38
C PRO A 42 -4.82 12.33 -4.29
N ALA A 43 -4.96 13.63 -4.03
CA ALA A 43 -4.24 14.67 -4.76
C ALA A 43 -2.73 14.59 -4.53
N MET A 44 -2.32 14.41 -3.27
CA MET A 44 -0.89 14.25 -2.92
C MET A 44 -0.32 12.95 -3.50
N VAL A 45 -1.06 11.84 -3.40
CA VAL A 45 -0.67 10.55 -4.01
C VAL A 45 -0.43 10.72 -5.50
N LYS A 46 -1.35 11.39 -6.22
CA LYS A 46 -1.20 11.64 -7.67
C LYS A 46 0.03 12.48 -7.97
N GLN A 47 0.31 13.51 -7.16
CA GLN A 47 1.52 14.32 -7.31
C GLN A 47 2.79 13.49 -7.05
N TRP A 48 2.84 12.76 -5.95
CA TRP A 48 3.99 11.94 -5.58
C TRP A 48 4.24 10.81 -6.56
N ARG A 49 3.18 10.23 -7.13
CA ARG A 49 3.31 9.19 -8.15
C ARG A 49 4.13 9.65 -9.36
N THR A 50 4.03 10.94 -9.73
CA THR A 50 4.85 11.51 -10.82
C THR A 50 6.34 11.61 -10.52
N LEU A 51 6.71 11.56 -9.24
CA LEU A 51 8.10 11.59 -8.78
C LEU A 51 8.72 10.19 -8.71
N VAL A 52 7.91 9.13 -8.77
CA VAL A 52 8.35 7.74 -8.68
C VAL A 52 8.52 7.15 -10.07
N PRO A 53 9.70 6.60 -10.43
CA PRO A 53 9.90 5.89 -11.69
C PRO A 53 8.92 4.71 -11.87
N PRO A 54 8.54 4.35 -13.10
CA PRO A 54 7.61 3.24 -13.35
C PRO A 54 8.20 1.86 -12.95
N THR A 55 9.51 1.78 -12.72
CA THR A 55 10.19 0.57 -12.26
C THR A 55 9.98 0.26 -10.78
N ILE A 56 9.50 1.24 -10.00
CA ILE A 56 9.20 1.08 -8.57
C ILE A 56 7.68 1.04 -8.43
N LYS A 57 7.18 0.03 -7.72
CA LYS A 57 5.75 -0.09 -7.43
C LYS A 57 5.34 0.90 -6.35
N VAL A 58 4.14 1.43 -6.46
CA VAL A 58 3.61 2.37 -5.46
C VAL A 58 2.40 1.77 -4.78
N GLU A 59 2.43 1.80 -3.46
CA GLU A 59 1.32 1.45 -2.59
C GLU A 59 0.82 2.69 -1.83
N VAL A 60 -0.47 2.73 -1.49
CA VAL A 60 -1.02 3.70 -0.54
C VAL A 60 -1.65 2.97 0.64
N SER A 61 -1.45 3.50 1.84
CA SER A 61 -1.97 2.98 3.09
C SER A 61 -2.75 4.06 3.87
N GLY A 62 -3.39 3.65 4.97
CA GLY A 62 -4.02 4.55 5.94
C GLY A 62 -5.48 4.89 5.65
N GLY A 63 -6.34 4.69 6.66
CA GLY A 63 -7.72 5.23 6.68
C GLY A 63 -8.65 4.81 5.54
N MET A 64 -8.29 3.78 4.77
CA MET A 64 -9.07 3.35 3.61
C MET A 64 -10.37 2.67 4.04
N THR A 65 -11.47 3.08 3.42
CA THR A 65 -12.81 2.51 3.61
C THR A 65 -13.43 2.27 2.23
N PRO A 66 -14.49 1.45 2.12
CA PRO A 66 -15.22 1.31 0.85
C PRO A 66 -15.69 2.64 0.26
N ALA A 67 -16.02 3.62 1.11
CA ALA A 67 -16.48 4.94 0.68
C ALA A 67 -15.35 5.83 0.11
N THR A 68 -14.12 5.69 0.64
CA THR A 68 -12.97 6.51 0.23
C THR A 68 -12.15 5.86 -0.87
N LEU A 69 -12.19 4.53 -1.00
CA LEU A 69 -11.38 3.74 -1.93
C LEU A 69 -11.46 4.21 -3.38
N ALA A 70 -12.67 4.53 -3.86
CA ALA A 70 -12.88 4.97 -5.23
C ALA A 70 -12.11 6.26 -5.58
N SER A 71 -11.85 7.13 -4.59
CA SER A 71 -11.10 8.37 -4.82
C SER A 71 -9.61 8.13 -5.15
N TYR A 72 -9.08 6.95 -4.84
CA TYR A 72 -7.69 6.57 -5.11
C TYR A 72 -7.52 5.83 -6.46
N ALA A 73 -8.60 5.39 -7.11
CA ALA A 73 -8.55 4.51 -8.30
C ALA A 73 -7.80 5.10 -9.51
N HIS A 74 -7.71 6.43 -9.62
CA HIS A 74 -7.05 7.13 -10.74
C HIS A 74 -5.80 7.90 -10.32
N THR A 75 -5.22 7.57 -9.16
CA THR A 75 -3.99 8.18 -8.67
C THR A 75 -2.74 7.61 -9.33
N GLY A 76 -2.84 6.41 -9.94
CA GLY A 76 -1.73 5.73 -10.61
C GLY A 76 -0.88 4.84 -9.69
N VAL A 77 -1.37 4.56 -8.48
CA VAL A 77 -0.78 3.56 -7.58
C VAL A 77 -1.02 2.14 -8.10
N ASP A 78 -0.12 1.22 -7.76
CA ASP A 78 -0.20 -0.19 -8.12
C ASP A 78 -1.02 -0.99 -7.08
N TYR A 79 -0.94 -0.59 -5.80
CA TYR A 79 -1.59 -1.28 -4.68
C TYR A 79 -2.29 -0.32 -3.73
N THR A 80 -3.23 -0.85 -2.94
CA THR A 80 -3.90 -0.12 -1.85
C THR A 80 -4.06 -1.06 -0.66
N SER A 81 -3.48 -0.68 0.47
CA SER A 81 -3.55 -1.44 1.71
C SER A 81 -4.86 -1.18 2.46
N LEU A 82 -5.61 -2.24 2.78
CA LEU A 82 -6.93 -2.17 3.40
C LEU A 82 -6.95 -2.91 4.75
N GLY A 83 -6.41 -2.27 5.80
CA GLY A 83 -6.36 -2.86 7.15
C GLY A 83 -7.72 -3.27 7.72
N TYR A 84 -8.80 -2.56 7.36
CA TYR A 84 -10.15 -2.86 7.86
C TYR A 84 -10.66 -4.25 7.48
N LEU A 85 -10.09 -4.86 6.42
CA LEU A 85 -10.44 -6.22 6.00
C LEU A 85 -10.03 -7.29 7.02
N THR A 86 -9.10 -6.99 7.93
CA THR A 86 -8.60 -7.94 8.92
C THR A 86 -8.88 -7.54 10.36
N HIS A 87 -8.86 -6.25 10.69
CA HIS A 87 -9.07 -5.79 12.06
C HIS A 87 -10.53 -5.39 12.39
N SER A 88 -11.40 -5.24 11.38
CA SER A 88 -12.79 -4.76 11.56
C SER A 88 -13.78 -5.53 10.69
N VAL A 89 -13.72 -6.86 10.78
CA VAL A 89 -14.59 -7.77 10.01
C VAL A 89 -16.01 -7.81 10.58
N THR A 90 -16.99 -7.87 9.69
CA THR A 90 -18.36 -8.26 10.04
C THR A 90 -18.47 -9.77 9.87
N ALA A 91 -18.80 -10.48 10.94
CA ALA A 91 -18.99 -11.93 10.88
C ALA A 91 -20.18 -12.28 9.98
N LEU A 92 -20.02 -13.31 9.17
CA LEU A 92 -21.12 -13.86 8.38
C LEU A 92 -22.14 -14.50 9.32
N ASP A 93 -23.41 -14.20 9.13
CA ASP A 93 -24.49 -14.85 9.85
C ASP A 93 -24.65 -16.28 9.33
N LEU A 94 -24.34 -17.25 10.18
CA LEU A 94 -24.30 -18.67 9.84
C LEU A 94 -25.21 -19.45 10.80
N ALA A 95 -26.12 -20.23 10.23
CA ALA A 95 -26.98 -21.15 10.96
C ALA A 95 -26.68 -22.60 10.54
N PHE A 96 -26.79 -23.52 11.51
CA PHE A 96 -26.68 -24.96 11.27
C PHE A 96 -28.00 -25.62 11.68
N ASP A 97 -28.75 -26.10 10.68
CA ASP A 97 -29.98 -26.87 10.90
C ASP A 97 -29.67 -28.36 10.94
N LEU A 98 -29.83 -28.96 12.13
CA LEU A 98 -29.73 -30.40 12.29
C LEU A 98 -31.10 -31.03 12.01
N LEU A 99 -31.16 -31.91 11.01
CA LEU A 99 -32.39 -32.66 10.69
C LEU A 99 -32.38 -34.01 11.42
N ASP A 100 -33.40 -34.26 12.24
CA ASP A 100 -33.64 -35.57 12.84
C ASP A 100 -34.14 -36.56 11.76
N LYS A 101 -33.74 -37.83 11.89
CA LYS A 101 -34.18 -38.93 11.01
C LYS A 101 -35.48 -39.57 11.49
#